data_AF-A0A7L1ZZF4-F1
#
_entry.id   AF-A0A7L1ZZF4-F1
#
_cell.length_a   1.000
_cell.length_b   1.000
_cell.length_c   1.000
_cell.angle_alpha   90.00
_cell.angle_beta   90.00
_cell.angle_gamma   90.00
#
_symmetry.space_group_name_H-M   'P 1'
#
loop_
_entity.id
_entity.type
_entity.pdbx_description
1 polymer ?
#
loop_
_entity_poly.entity_id
_entity_poly.type
_entity_poly.pdbx_seq_one_letter_code
_entity_poly.pdbx_strand_id
1 'polypeptide(L)'
;EKEEIDHPNNSFSPCSIHDRKCLQKQQAKRVNNGNKMRNSGSPHPREDTRVMAQGSCQSELHRALERLAASQTRTHEDLYVIPIPNCDRNGNFHPKQCHPALDGQRGKCWCVDRKTGVKLPGFLELKGDLDCHQLADSM
;
A
#
# COMPACT_ATOMS: atom_id res chain seq x y z
N GLU A 1 5.74 -49.21 -8.38
CA GLU A 1 5.31 -48.75 -7.04
C GLU A 1 6.51 -48.14 -6.34
N LYS A 2 6.56 -46.89 -5.91
CA LYS A 2 5.57 -45.82 -5.78
C LYS A 2 6.25 -44.49 -6.17
N GLU A 3 5.55 -43.70 -6.96
CA GLU A 3 5.88 -42.30 -7.24
C GLU A 3 5.53 -41.49 -5.98
N GLU A 4 6.52 -40.90 -5.32
CA GLU A 4 6.29 -39.91 -4.26
C GLU A 4 6.42 -38.53 -4.92
N ILE A 5 5.27 -37.95 -5.25
CA ILE A 5 5.13 -36.60 -5.79
C ILE A 5 5.41 -35.63 -4.64
N ASP A 6 6.67 -35.26 -4.45
CA ASP A 6 7.04 -34.19 -3.52
C ASP A 6 6.64 -32.85 -4.14
N HIS A 7 5.60 -32.26 -3.55
CA HIS A 7 5.09 -30.95 -3.95
C HIS A 7 6.16 -29.93 -3.56
N PRO A 8 6.65 -29.05 -4.48
CA PRO A 8 7.71 -28.13 -4.13
C PRO A 8 7.18 -27.13 -3.10
N ASN A 9 7.65 -27.29 -1.85
CA ASN A 9 7.45 -26.32 -0.80
C ASN A 9 8.19 -25.04 -1.21
N ASN A 10 7.46 -24.14 -1.87
CA ASN A 10 7.91 -22.82 -2.29
C ASN A 10 8.05 -21.87 -1.08
N SER A 11 8.78 -22.30 -0.06
CA SER A 11 9.39 -21.40 0.92
C SER A 11 10.70 -20.92 0.32
N PHE A 12 10.65 -19.86 -0.49
CA PHE A 12 11.82 -19.10 -0.91
C PHE A 12 12.55 -18.61 0.36
N SER A 13 13.50 -19.41 0.83
CA SER A 13 14.33 -19.03 1.96
C SER A 13 15.35 -18.04 1.45
N PRO A 14 15.47 -16.84 2.03
CA PRO A 14 16.39 -15.79 1.54
C PRO A 14 17.87 -16.13 1.78
N CYS A 15 18.17 -17.33 2.30
CA CYS A 15 19.50 -17.83 2.60
C CYS A 15 19.91 -18.84 1.53
N SER A 16 21.12 -18.69 0.97
CA SER A 16 21.75 -19.72 0.13
C SER A 16 21.99 -21.01 0.92
N ILE A 17 21.88 -22.17 0.25
CA ILE A 17 22.08 -23.50 0.86
C ILE A 17 23.49 -23.71 1.42
N HIS A 18 24.48 -22.96 0.93
CA HIS A 18 25.87 -23.05 1.39
C HIS A 18 26.13 -22.14 2.61
N ASP A 19 25.22 -21.21 2.92
CA ASP A 19 25.38 -20.30 4.06
C ASP A 19 24.76 -20.91 5.33
N ARG A 20 25.51 -21.84 5.93
CA ARG A 20 25.11 -22.55 7.16
C ARG A 20 24.76 -21.60 8.31
N LYS A 21 25.38 -20.41 8.38
CA LYS A 21 25.11 -19.41 9.44
C LYS A 21 23.75 -18.73 9.24
N CYS A 22 23.38 -18.42 7.99
CA CYS A 22 22.08 -17.86 7.65
C CYS A 22 20.94 -18.85 7.95
N LEU A 23 21.11 -20.11 7.53
CA LEU A 23 20.14 -21.18 7.76
C LEU A 23 19.91 -21.44 9.26
N GLN A 24 20.98 -21.47 10.07
CA GLN A 24 20.87 -21.67 11.52
C GLN A 24 20.11 -20.53 12.22
N LYS A 25 20.31 -19.27 11.79
CA LYS A 25 19.56 -18.12 12.30
C LYS A 25 18.07 -18.19 11.93
N GLN A 26 17.73 -18.68 10.74
CA GLN A 26 16.32 -18.85 10.33
C GLN A 26 15.62 -19.93 11.17
N GLN A 27 16.30 -21.04 11.46
CA GLN A 27 15.77 -22.09 12.32
C GLN A 27 15.55 -21.60 13.76
N ALA A 28 16.49 -20.83 14.32
CA ALA A 28 16.35 -20.24 15.66
C ALA A 28 15.15 -19.27 15.77
N LYS A 29 14.84 -18.53 14.69
CA LYS A 29 13.64 -17.68 14.62
C LYS A 29 12.33 -18.48 14.58
N ARG A 30 12.32 -19.66 13.96
CA ARG A 30 11.14 -20.54 13.95
C ARG A 30 10.86 -21.13 15.34
N VAL A 31 11.89 -21.49 16.09
CA VAL A 31 11.73 -22.05 17.46
C VAL A 31 11.13 -21.01 18.43
N ASN A 32 11.43 -19.72 18.25
CA ASN A 32 10.97 -18.67 19.17
C ASN A 32 9.55 -18.14 18.87
N ASN A 33 8.90 -18.60 17.81
CA ASN A 33 7.53 -18.19 17.46
C ASN A 33 6.46 -19.21 17.90
N GLY A 34 6.84 -20.17 18.77
CA GLY A 34 6.05 -21.35 19.13
C GLY A 34 5.10 -21.24 20.33
N ASN A 35 4.95 -20.08 21.00
CA ASN A 35 4.08 -19.97 22.17
C ASN A 35 3.27 -18.66 22.21
N LYS A 36 2.15 -18.62 21.48
CA LYS A 36 0.98 -17.85 21.90
C LYS A 36 -0.32 -18.43 21.31
N MET A 37 -0.74 -19.57 21.85
CA MET A 37 -2.12 -20.03 21.69
C MET A 37 -3.04 -19.20 22.59
N ARG A 38 -4.04 -18.54 21.98
CA ARG A 38 -5.32 -18.23 22.63
C ARG A 38 -6.41 -18.74 21.70
N ASN A 39 -7.13 -19.74 22.17
CA ASN A 39 -8.23 -20.40 21.47
C ASN A 39 -9.55 -20.02 22.14
N SER A 40 -10.51 -19.49 21.37
CA SER A 40 -11.97 -19.76 21.47
C SER A 40 -12.76 -18.91 20.47
N GLY A 41 -13.51 -19.56 19.56
CA GLY A 41 -14.76 -19.01 19.01
C GLY A 41 -14.92 -18.88 17.49
N SER A 42 -15.29 -19.98 16.82
CA SER A 42 -16.32 -20.17 15.76
C SER A 42 -16.35 -19.34 14.43
N PRO A 43 -17.03 -19.87 13.36
CA PRO A 43 -16.96 -19.38 11.98
C PRO A 43 -17.98 -18.26 11.64
N HIS A 44 -17.58 -17.35 10.73
CA HIS A 44 -18.27 -16.20 10.06
C HIS A 44 -19.82 -16.31 9.84
N PRO A 45 -20.64 -15.21 9.69
CA PRO A 45 -20.33 -13.95 8.97
C PRO A 45 -20.99 -12.58 9.40
N ARG A 46 -20.31 -11.47 9.04
CA ARG A 46 -20.78 -10.11 8.63
C ARG A 46 -21.57 -9.17 9.60
N GLU A 47 -21.30 -7.86 9.41
CA GLU A 47 -21.93 -6.62 9.92
C GLU A 47 -21.69 -6.31 11.42
N ASP A 48 -21.30 -5.12 11.89
CA ASP A 48 -21.26 -3.76 11.36
C ASP A 48 -20.25 -2.99 12.25
N THR A 49 -18.96 -2.98 11.90
CA THR A 49 -18.00 -2.16 12.65
C THR A 49 -17.96 -0.81 11.98
N ARG A 50 -18.98 0.02 12.25
CA ARG A 50 -19.12 1.44 11.87
C ARG A 50 -18.36 1.77 10.60
N VAL A 51 -19.06 1.88 9.47
CA VAL A 51 -18.55 2.65 8.33
C VAL A 51 -18.33 4.07 8.84
N MET A 52 -17.18 4.31 9.47
CA MET A 52 -16.63 5.64 9.76
C MET A 52 -16.73 6.31 8.42
N ALA A 53 -17.59 7.34 8.32
CA ALA A 53 -17.90 8.01 7.07
C ALA A 53 -16.59 8.21 6.32
N GLN A 54 -16.34 7.35 5.32
CA GLN A 54 -15.02 7.26 4.73
C GLN A 54 -14.78 8.62 4.09
N GLY A 55 -13.68 9.27 4.47
CA GLY A 55 -13.34 10.53 3.86
C GLY A 55 -13.29 10.38 2.34
N SER A 56 -13.50 11.48 1.61
CA SER A 56 -13.52 11.50 0.15
C SER A 56 -12.27 10.84 -0.47
N CYS A 57 -11.09 11.11 0.10
CA CYS A 57 -9.84 10.48 -0.33
C CYS A 57 -9.84 8.98 -0.04
N GLN A 58 -10.28 8.56 1.14
CA GLN A 58 -10.34 7.14 1.49
C GLN A 58 -11.27 6.38 0.54
N SER A 59 -12.42 6.95 0.18
CA SER A 59 -13.35 6.35 -0.78
C SER A 59 -12.71 6.22 -2.17
N GLU A 60 -11.99 7.24 -2.63
CA GLU A 60 -11.26 7.21 -3.89
C GLU A 60 -10.10 6.22 -3.88
N LEU A 61 -9.39 6.11 -2.76
CA LEU A 61 -8.32 5.14 -2.56
C LEU A 61 -8.84 3.70 -2.72
N HIS A 62 -9.96 3.34 -2.08
CA HIS A 62 -10.55 2.01 -2.24
C HIS A 62 -10.92 1.72 -3.70
N ARG A 63 -11.53 2.69 -4.38
CA ARG A 63 -11.88 2.58 -5.81
C ARG A 63 -10.65 2.40 -6.71
N ALA A 64 -9.57 3.12 -6.44
CA ALA A 64 -8.31 2.98 -7.18
C ALA A 64 -7.69 1.58 -6.95
N LEU A 65 -7.68 1.11 -5.70
CA LEU A 65 -7.16 -0.22 -5.35
C LEU A 65 -7.98 -1.34 -5.99
N GLU A 66 -9.30 -1.23 -6.05
CA GLU A 66 -10.14 -2.22 -6.72
C GLU A 66 -9.83 -2.30 -8.22
N ARG A 67 -9.67 -1.15 -8.88
CA ARG A 67 -9.29 -1.08 -10.31
C ARG A 67 -7.89 -1.68 -10.56
N LEU A 68 -6.93 -1.39 -9.69
CA LEU A 68 -5.59 -1.99 -9.75
C LEU A 68 -5.62 -3.49 -9.47
N ALA A 69 -6.48 -3.93 -8.56
CA ALA A 69 -6.65 -5.34 -8.25
C ALA A 69 -7.20 -6.12 -9.45
N ALA A 70 -8.09 -5.48 -10.23
CA ALA A 70 -8.65 -6.00 -11.48
C ALA A 70 -7.70 -5.89 -12.69
N SER A 71 -6.62 -5.08 -12.62
CA SER A 71 -5.60 -5.05 -13.68
C SER A 71 -4.82 -6.36 -13.75
N GLN A 72 -4.59 -6.86 -14.98
CA GLN A 72 -3.83 -8.08 -15.25
C GLN A 72 -2.32 -7.90 -15.16
N THR A 73 -1.80 -6.72 -15.52
CA THR A 73 -0.37 -6.46 -15.73
C THR A 73 0.34 -5.98 -14.46
N ARG A 74 -0.36 -5.20 -13.62
CA ARG A 74 0.14 -4.58 -12.38
C ARG A 74 1.52 -3.94 -12.56
N THR A 75 1.73 -3.29 -13.70
CA THR A 75 2.99 -2.63 -14.03
C THR A 75 3.00 -1.19 -13.51
N HIS A 76 4.15 -0.53 -13.60
CA HIS A 76 4.29 0.86 -13.16
C HIS A 76 3.46 1.84 -14.03
N GLU A 77 3.16 1.48 -15.27
CA GLU A 77 2.24 2.24 -16.13
C GLU A 77 0.80 2.21 -15.59
N ASP A 78 0.36 1.08 -15.00
CA ASP A 78 -0.97 0.95 -14.42
C ASP A 78 -1.16 1.89 -13.23
N LEU A 79 -0.11 2.07 -12.42
CA LEU A 79 -0.12 3.02 -11.30
C LEU A 79 -0.15 4.48 -11.76
N TYR A 80 0.25 4.74 -13.00
CA TYR A 80 0.16 6.07 -13.60
C TYR A 80 -1.23 6.34 -14.16
N VAL A 81 -1.84 5.34 -14.80
CA VAL A 81 -3.20 5.41 -15.38
C VAL A 81 -4.28 5.35 -14.29
N ILE A 82 -4.06 4.54 -13.26
CA ILE A 82 -4.93 4.37 -12.09
C ILE A 82 -4.19 4.93 -10.87
N PRO A 83 -4.21 6.26 -10.67
CA PRO A 83 -3.46 6.89 -9.61
C PRO A 83 -4.01 6.51 -8.24
N ILE A 84 -3.12 6.18 -7.32
CA ILE A 84 -3.43 6.00 -5.91
C ILE A 84 -3.35 7.37 -5.22
N PRO A 85 -4.45 7.91 -4.67
CA PRO A 85 -4.40 9.19 -3.97
C PRO A 85 -3.66 9.05 -2.63
N ASN A 86 -2.90 10.07 -2.26
CA ASN A 86 -2.25 10.15 -0.95
C ASN A 86 -3.24 10.71 0.08
N CYS A 87 -3.68 9.87 1.01
CA CYS A 87 -4.63 10.24 2.06
C CYS A 87 -3.94 10.41 3.41
N ASP A 88 -4.47 11.31 4.24
CA ASP A 88 -4.11 11.40 5.64
C ASP A 88 -4.85 10.35 6.50
N ARG A 89 -4.53 10.32 7.80
CA ARG A 89 -5.13 9.35 8.75
C ARG A 89 -6.63 9.56 8.97
N ASN A 90 -7.15 10.73 8.62
CA ASN A 90 -8.56 11.08 8.76
C ASN A 90 -9.35 10.72 7.48
N GLY A 91 -8.68 10.21 6.44
CA GLY A 91 -9.29 9.87 5.17
C GLY A 91 -9.50 11.06 4.24
N ASN A 92 -8.90 12.22 4.55
CA ASN A 92 -8.87 13.40 3.68
C ASN A 92 -7.64 13.34 2.76
N PHE A 93 -7.63 14.19 1.73
CA PHE A 93 -6.48 14.28 0.84
C PHE A 93 -5.30 14.96 1.53
N HIS A 94 -4.12 14.38 1.39
CA HIS A 94 -2.90 15.08 1.72
C HIS A 94 -2.74 16.29 0.77
N PRO A 95 -2.36 17.50 1.25
CA PRO A 95 -2.30 18.68 0.39
C PRO A 95 -1.38 18.49 -0.81
N LYS A 96 -0.28 17.74 -0.65
CA LYS A 96 0.65 17.39 -1.72
C LYS A 96 0.33 16.00 -2.28
N GLN A 97 -0.02 15.95 -3.56
CA GLN A 97 -0.21 14.73 -4.35
C GLN A 97 0.93 14.59 -5.35
N CYS A 98 1.33 13.36 -5.68
CA CYS A 98 2.45 13.10 -6.58
C CYS A 98 2.13 11.93 -7.51
N HIS A 99 2.63 12.02 -8.74
CA HIS A 99 2.70 10.84 -9.61
C HIS A 99 3.70 9.82 -9.06
N PRO A 100 3.53 8.52 -9.37
CA PRO A 100 4.53 7.51 -9.04
C PRO A 100 5.81 7.72 -9.86
N ALA A 101 6.92 7.12 -9.41
CA ALA A 101 8.25 7.33 -9.98
C ALA A 101 8.48 6.47 -11.23
N LEU A 102 8.41 7.05 -12.42
CA LEU A 102 8.67 6.35 -13.69
C LEU A 102 10.16 6.39 -14.02
N ASP A 103 10.73 5.23 -14.42
CA ASP A 103 12.11 5.12 -14.94
C ASP A 103 13.19 5.74 -14.02
N GLY A 104 13.02 5.57 -12.71
CA GLY A 104 13.94 6.11 -11.70
C GLY A 104 13.86 7.64 -11.51
N GLN A 105 12.96 8.32 -12.21
CA GLN A 105 12.69 9.75 -12.01
C GLN A 105 11.56 9.95 -11.01
N ARG A 106 11.76 10.89 -10.08
CA ARG A 106 10.73 11.26 -9.11
C ARG A 106 9.51 11.83 -9.84
N GLY A 107 8.33 11.31 -9.53
CA GLY A 107 7.09 11.81 -10.12
C GLY A 107 6.82 13.27 -9.75
N LYS A 108 6.18 13.99 -10.67
CA LYS A 108 5.76 15.38 -10.46
C LYS A 108 4.69 15.44 -9.37
N CYS A 109 4.75 16.48 -8.53
CA CYS A 109 3.77 16.72 -7.48
C CYS A 109 2.98 18.00 -7.73
N TRP A 110 1.75 18.06 -7.20
CA TRP A 110 0.87 19.23 -7.23
C TRP A 110 0.14 19.38 -5.89
N CYS A 111 -0.41 20.57 -5.61
CA CYS A 111 -1.27 20.76 -4.45
C CYS A 111 -2.75 20.52 -4.77
N VAL A 112 -3.49 19.98 -3.81
CA VAL A 112 -4.93 19.77 -3.86
C VAL A 112 -5.62 20.31 -2.61
N ASP A 113 -6.92 20.56 -2.71
CA ASP A 113 -7.76 20.81 -1.55
C ASP A 113 -7.92 19.53 -0.69
N ARG A 114 -7.88 19.68 0.63
CA ARG A 114 -7.90 18.54 1.57
C ARG A 114 -9.22 17.77 1.54
N LYS A 115 -10.34 18.45 1.32
CA LYS A 115 -11.68 17.85 1.39
C LYS A 115 -12.12 17.26 0.06
N THR A 116 -11.75 17.90 -1.05
CA THR A 116 -12.25 17.54 -2.39
C THR A 116 -11.21 16.83 -3.26
N GLY A 117 -9.92 16.99 -2.97
CA GLY A 117 -8.84 16.44 -3.80
C GLY A 117 -8.64 17.20 -5.12
N VAL A 118 -9.38 18.29 -5.33
CA VAL A 118 -9.26 19.12 -6.54
C VAL A 118 -7.94 19.87 -6.53
N LYS A 119 -7.23 19.83 -7.65
CA LYS A 119 -5.96 20.54 -7.85
C LYS A 119 -6.16 22.05 -7.69
N LEU A 120 -5.31 22.66 -6.87
CA LEU A 120 -5.32 24.10 -6.67
C LEU A 120 -4.72 24.84 -7.88
N PRO A 121 -5.34 25.94 -8.35
CA PRO A 121 -4.81 26.73 -9.46
C PRO A 121 -3.51 27.43 -9.05
N GLY A 122 -2.52 27.49 -9.96
CA GLY A 122 -1.33 28.35 -9.82
C GLY A 122 -0.01 27.71 -9.38
N PHE A 123 0.04 26.39 -9.13
CA PHE A 123 1.26 25.75 -8.57
C PHE A 123 1.89 24.68 -9.47
N LEU A 124 1.89 24.94 -10.77
CA LEU A 124 2.71 24.19 -11.70
C LEU A 124 4.16 24.71 -11.57
N GLU A 125 5.05 23.83 -11.11
CA GLU A 125 6.51 23.90 -11.36
C GLU A 125 7.42 24.71 -10.42
N LEU A 126 7.28 24.56 -9.10
CA LEU A 126 8.43 24.80 -8.22
C LEU A 126 9.19 23.49 -7.95
N LYS A 127 10.26 23.33 -8.73
CA LYS A 127 11.29 22.29 -8.62
C LYS A 127 12.05 22.48 -7.30
N GLY A 128 11.50 21.93 -6.22
CA GLY A 128 12.15 21.91 -4.91
C GLY A 128 11.21 22.39 -3.81
N ASP A 129 10.49 21.45 -3.23
CA ASP A 129 9.58 21.62 -2.10
C ASP A 129 8.33 22.49 -2.34
N LEU A 130 7.29 21.83 -2.88
CA LEU A 130 5.92 22.33 -2.88
C LEU A 130 5.42 22.44 -1.43
N ASP A 131 5.47 23.65 -0.87
CA ASP A 131 4.94 23.97 0.45
C ASP A 131 3.41 24.16 0.40
N CYS A 132 2.67 23.05 0.29
CA CYS A 132 1.20 23.04 0.18
C CYS A 132 0.48 23.45 1.49
N HIS A 133 1.21 23.98 2.49
CA HIS A 133 0.69 24.29 3.82
C HIS A 133 -0.13 25.59 3.90
N GLN A 134 0.00 26.53 2.96
CA GLN A 134 -0.55 27.88 3.13
C GLN A 134 -1.98 28.11 2.62
N LEU A 135 -2.64 27.14 2.00
CA LEU A 135 -3.93 27.40 1.33
C LEU A 135 -5.14 26.62 1.86
N ALA A 136 -4.93 25.68 2.79
CA ALA A 136 -6.02 24.81 3.28
C ALA A 136 -6.86 25.44 4.41
N ASP A 137 -6.50 26.62 4.91
CA ASP A 137 -7.15 27.29 6.06
C ASP A 137 -7.93 28.56 5.66
N SER A 138 -8.00 28.91 4.37
CA SER A 138 -8.55 30.21 3.92
C SER A 138 -9.76 30.13 2.99
N MET A 139 -10.47 28.99 2.91
CA MET A 139 -11.78 28.91 2.24
C MET A 139 -12.75 27.99 2.99
#